data_AF-A0A524F210-F1
#
_entry.id   AF-A0A524F210-F1
#
_cell.length_a   1.000
_cell.length_b   1.000
_cell.length_c   1.000
_cell.angle_alpha   90.00
_cell.angle_beta   90.00
_cell.angle_gamma   90.00
#
_symmetry.space_group_name_H-M   'P 1'
#
loop_
_entity.id
_entity.type
_entity.pdbx_description
1 polymer ?
#
loop_
_entity_poly.entity_id
_entity_poly.type
_entity_poly.pdbx_seq_one_letter_code
_entity_poly.pdbx_strand_id
1 'polypeptide(L)'
;MEETPKKPNWWVSVVAWFSMLIASSVGIIILKEFEISYPPWYPWLHVGALGIVLIFSIFIKILHPLRLYIVILLILFLLGFGGGWDWGLIPYIRDTQIWIDWETNSSWIVASLGIHSLRLVPAVFILITLLITGKKPRDFYLVVGDIRAQVEPTIIIGMKKPDSWPKIGLIFAGIFTLGTLIFSIIVNPIPWVQFRTNWLYLPVAILIAAMNAFNEEFSLRAAPLSQLFDTLGKTQSLLITSIFFGIGHFYGVPNGVVGILLSTFLGWFIGKSLIETKGFFWAWLIHFLPDVIIFSFYALSA
;
A
#
# COMPACT_ATOMS: atom_id res chain seq x y z
N MET A 1 -13.05 -1.02 33.33
CA MET A 1 -11.74 -0.39 33.58
C MET A 1 -10.96 -0.53 32.30
N GLU A 2 -10.91 0.52 31.49
CA GLU A 2 -10.01 0.56 30.32
C GLU A 2 -8.58 0.56 30.87
N GLU A 3 -7.86 -0.55 30.68
CA GLU A 3 -6.41 -0.57 30.90
C GLU A 3 -5.81 0.56 30.07
N THR A 4 -5.13 1.50 30.72
CA THR A 4 -4.31 2.48 30.03
C THR A 4 -3.35 1.71 29.12
N PRO A 5 -3.36 1.93 27.80
CA PRO A 5 -2.52 1.17 26.89
C PRO A 5 -1.07 1.36 27.33
N LYS A 6 -0.40 0.24 27.66
CA LYS A 6 1.01 0.26 28.05
C LYS A 6 1.77 1.04 26.99
N LYS A 7 2.51 2.07 27.42
CA LYS A 7 3.35 2.85 26.50
C LYS A 7 4.22 1.87 25.70
N PRO A 8 4.28 1.99 24.36
CA PRO A 8 5.08 1.11 23.53
C PRO A 8 6.50 1.06 24.05
N ASN A 9 7.08 -0.14 24.12
CA ASN A 9 8.49 -0.24 24.43
C ASN A 9 9.27 0.44 23.29
N TRP A 10 10.07 1.44 23.65
CA TRP A 10 10.75 2.28 22.68
C TRP A 10 11.66 1.48 21.73
N TRP A 11 12.29 0.40 22.22
CA TRP A 11 13.11 -0.48 21.39
C TRP A 11 12.28 -1.19 20.32
N VAL A 12 11.07 -1.63 20.67
CA VAL A 12 10.16 -2.31 19.73
C VAL A 12 9.72 -1.33 18.65
N SER A 13 9.42 -0.08 19.02
CA SER A 13 9.13 0.98 18.05
C SER A 13 10.31 1.23 17.12
N VAL A 14 11.54 1.36 17.65
CA VAL A 14 12.75 1.59 16.85
C VAL A 14 12.98 0.44 15.86
N VAL A 15 12.87 -0.82 16.30
CA VAL A 15 13.03 -1.98 15.42
C VAL A 15 11.97 -2.01 14.32
N ALA A 16 10.71 -1.68 14.64
CA ALA A 16 9.66 -1.63 13.63
C ALA A 16 9.92 -0.55 12.57
N TRP A 17 10.29 0.67 12.98
CA TRP A 17 10.69 1.75 12.07
C TRP A 17 11.89 1.39 11.20
N PHE A 18 12.94 0.84 11.83
CA PHE A 18 14.15 0.42 11.12
C PHE A 18 13.83 -0.65 10.06
N SER A 19 12.99 -1.63 10.41
CA SER A 19 12.58 -2.69 9.48
C SER A 19 11.78 -2.13 8.30
N MET A 20 10.87 -1.21 8.56
CA MET A 20 10.12 -0.51 7.51
C MET A 20 11.06 0.23 6.56
N LEU A 21 12.02 1.00 7.10
CA LEU A 21 12.95 1.76 6.28
C LEU A 21 13.84 0.86 5.41
N ILE A 22 14.30 -0.27 5.96
CA ILE A 22 15.01 -1.29 5.17
C ILE A 22 14.10 -1.85 4.07
N ALA A 23 12.85 -2.17 4.35
CA ALA A 23 11.95 -2.71 3.32
C ALA A 23 11.52 -1.67 2.28
N SER A 24 11.64 -0.37 2.59
CA SER A 24 11.22 0.73 1.73
C SER A 24 12.19 1.00 0.57
N SER A 25 11.74 1.82 -0.38
CA SER A 25 12.58 2.29 -1.48
C SER A 25 13.46 3.49 -1.13
N VAL A 26 13.49 3.95 0.13
CA VAL A 26 14.26 5.17 0.52
C VAL A 26 15.73 5.10 0.12
N GLY A 27 16.38 3.94 0.31
CA GLY A 27 17.78 3.75 -0.07
C GLY A 27 17.99 3.85 -1.57
N ILE A 28 17.11 3.24 -2.37
CA ILE A 28 17.16 3.35 -3.83
C ILE A 28 16.84 4.76 -4.30
N ILE A 29 15.85 5.44 -3.71
CA ILE A 29 15.51 6.81 -4.04
C ILE A 29 16.75 7.69 -3.88
N ILE A 30 17.42 7.63 -2.73
CA ILE A 30 18.64 8.39 -2.50
C ILE A 30 19.69 8.08 -3.57
N LEU A 31 19.99 6.80 -3.83
CA LEU A 31 21.00 6.44 -4.82
C LEU A 31 20.63 6.94 -6.23
N LYS A 32 19.38 6.74 -6.68
CA LYS A 32 18.90 7.16 -8.00
C LYS A 32 18.90 8.69 -8.16
N GLU A 33 18.47 9.45 -7.15
CA GLU A 33 18.46 10.92 -7.21
C GLU A 33 19.86 11.55 -7.19
N PHE A 34 20.88 10.83 -6.72
CA PHE A 34 22.29 11.22 -6.83
C PHE A 34 22.99 10.60 -8.05
N GLU A 35 22.25 9.99 -8.99
CA GLU A 35 22.76 9.30 -10.18
C GLU A 35 23.77 8.17 -9.85
N ILE A 36 23.65 7.60 -8.65
CA ILE A 36 24.51 6.50 -8.18
C ILE A 36 23.83 5.17 -8.53
N SER A 37 24.43 4.41 -9.45
CA SER A 37 24.04 3.02 -9.68
C SER A 37 24.31 2.16 -8.44
N TYR A 38 23.36 1.31 -8.06
CA TYR A 38 23.59 0.32 -7.01
C TYR A 38 24.06 -1.01 -7.60
N PRO A 39 24.97 -1.73 -6.93
CA PRO A 39 25.45 -3.02 -7.41
C PRO A 39 24.35 -4.10 -7.33
N PRO A 40 24.43 -5.16 -8.15
CA PRO A 40 23.43 -6.24 -8.16
C PRO A 40 23.24 -6.94 -6.80
N TRP A 41 24.22 -6.85 -5.90
CA TRP A 41 24.13 -7.43 -4.56
C TRP A 41 23.36 -6.56 -3.55
N TYR A 42 23.09 -5.29 -3.86
CA TYR A 42 22.47 -4.33 -2.92
C TYR A 42 21.11 -4.78 -2.35
N PRO A 43 20.18 -5.36 -3.14
CA PRO A 43 18.93 -5.91 -2.59
C PRO A 43 19.17 -7.01 -1.54
N TRP A 44 20.24 -7.81 -1.69
CA TRP A 44 20.56 -8.87 -0.72
C TRP A 44 21.01 -8.33 0.63
N LEU A 45 21.53 -7.10 0.71
CA LEU A 45 21.75 -6.44 2.00
C LEU A 45 20.43 -6.19 2.74
N HIS A 46 19.37 -5.83 2.01
CA HIS A 46 18.06 -5.56 2.59
C HIS A 46 17.41 -6.87 3.06
N VAL A 47 17.50 -7.93 2.25
CA VAL A 47 17.11 -9.29 2.65
C VAL A 47 17.88 -9.75 3.89
N GLY A 48 19.20 -9.61 3.90
CA GLY A 48 20.04 -10.00 5.02
C GLY A 48 19.71 -9.23 6.30
N ALA A 49 19.53 -7.90 6.20
CA ALA A 49 19.17 -7.06 7.34
C ALA A 49 17.79 -7.42 7.92
N LEU A 50 16.76 -7.58 7.07
CA LEU A 50 15.43 -8.02 7.51
C LEU A 50 15.48 -9.46 8.07
N GLY A 51 16.31 -10.34 7.49
CA GLY A 51 16.55 -11.69 7.99
C GLY A 51 17.17 -11.71 9.38
N ILE A 52 18.15 -10.84 9.65
CA ILE A 52 18.75 -10.67 10.98
C ILE A 52 17.70 -10.17 11.98
N VAL A 53 16.89 -9.17 11.61
CA VAL A 53 15.81 -8.68 12.47
C VAL A 53 14.79 -9.80 12.75
N LEU A 54 14.43 -10.61 11.75
CA LEU A 54 13.56 -11.76 11.92
C LEU A 54 14.16 -12.78 12.91
N ILE A 55 15.44 -13.12 12.77
CA ILE A 55 16.16 -14.00 13.69
C ILE A 55 16.12 -13.44 15.11
N PHE A 56 16.42 -12.16 15.31
CA PHE A 56 16.32 -11.51 16.62
C PHE A 56 14.90 -11.50 17.16
N SER A 57 13.88 -11.33 16.31
CA SER A 57 12.48 -11.43 16.71
C SER A 57 12.09 -12.85 17.16
N ILE A 58 12.84 -13.89 16.80
CA ILE A 58 12.65 -15.26 17.28
C ILE A 58 13.29 -15.44 18.67
N PHE A 59 14.53 -15.02 18.84
CA PHE A 59 15.29 -15.30 20.07
C PHE A 59 15.07 -14.27 21.19
N ILE A 60 14.79 -13.01 20.87
CA ILE A 60 14.64 -11.94 21.85
C ILE A 60 13.16 -11.72 22.17
N LYS A 61 12.73 -12.11 23.38
CA LYS A 61 11.31 -12.07 23.83
C LYS A 61 10.61 -10.74 23.58
N ILE A 62 11.31 -9.62 23.78
CA ILE A 62 10.75 -8.28 23.60
C ILE A 62 10.33 -8.00 22.15
N LEU A 63 10.94 -8.67 21.17
CA LEU A 63 10.69 -8.49 19.74
C LEU A 63 9.71 -9.52 19.15
N HIS A 64 9.27 -10.51 19.93
CA HIS A 64 8.34 -11.55 19.48
C HIS A 64 7.08 -11.00 18.80
N PRO A 65 6.46 -9.90 19.29
CA PRO A 65 5.27 -9.35 18.64
C PRO A 65 5.50 -8.83 17.22
N LEU A 66 6.74 -8.51 16.82
CA LEU A 66 7.06 -7.99 15.48
C LEU A 66 7.22 -9.08 14.43
N ARG A 67 7.33 -10.37 14.80
CA ARG A 67 7.68 -11.46 13.86
C ARG A 67 6.86 -11.44 12.57
N LEU A 68 5.53 -11.41 12.68
CA LEU A 68 4.65 -11.45 11.51
C LEU A 68 4.73 -10.16 10.69
N TYR A 69 4.94 -9.01 11.34
CA TYR A 69 5.19 -7.76 10.64
C TYR A 69 6.47 -7.84 9.79
N ILE A 70 7.57 -8.37 10.35
CA ILE A 70 8.83 -8.56 9.60
C ILE A 70 8.67 -9.55 8.46
N VAL A 71 7.94 -10.65 8.68
CA VAL A 71 7.63 -11.62 7.61
C VAL A 71 6.83 -10.96 6.48
N ILE A 72 5.83 -10.13 6.79
CA ILE A 72 5.08 -9.38 5.78
C ILE A 72 6.02 -8.47 4.99
N LEU A 73 6.89 -7.69 5.65
CA LEU A 73 7.87 -6.84 4.96
C LEU A 73 8.82 -7.64 4.07
N LEU A 74 9.28 -8.81 4.51
CA LEU A 74 10.11 -9.71 3.70
C LEU A 74 9.36 -10.22 2.47
N ILE A 75 8.09 -10.63 2.60
CA ILE A 75 7.27 -11.07 1.46
C ILE A 75 7.15 -9.93 0.44
N LEU A 76 6.82 -8.73 0.91
CA LEU A 76 6.71 -7.56 0.05
C LEU A 76 8.02 -7.28 -0.70
N PHE A 77 9.14 -7.26 0.02
CA PHE A 77 10.45 -6.98 -0.54
C PHE A 77 10.90 -8.05 -1.54
N LEU A 78 10.82 -9.34 -1.18
CA LEU A 78 11.23 -10.46 -2.03
C LEU A 78 10.40 -10.57 -3.31
N LEU A 79 9.13 -10.18 -3.25
CA LEU A 79 8.27 -10.16 -4.43
C LEU A 79 8.44 -8.87 -5.27
N GLY A 80 9.24 -7.91 -4.82
CA GLY A 80 9.42 -6.62 -5.51
C GLY A 80 8.18 -5.73 -5.42
N PHE A 81 7.43 -5.83 -4.33
CA PHE A 81 6.23 -5.05 -4.08
C PHE A 81 6.55 -3.80 -3.26
N GLY A 82 6.90 -2.72 -3.95
CA GLY A 82 7.18 -1.41 -3.38
C GLY A 82 7.75 -0.50 -4.46
N GLY A 83 7.16 0.68 -4.65
CA GLY A 83 7.51 1.56 -5.77
C GLY A 83 9.00 1.92 -5.76
N GLY A 84 9.67 1.68 -6.89
CA GLY A 84 11.06 2.06 -7.14
C GLY A 84 12.08 0.92 -7.19
N TRP A 85 11.75 -0.27 -6.69
CA TRP A 85 12.62 -1.46 -6.80
C TRP A 85 12.45 -2.14 -8.15
N ASP A 86 13.57 -2.36 -8.83
CA ASP A 86 13.65 -3.13 -10.09
C ASP A 86 14.10 -4.58 -9.80
N TRP A 87 13.92 -5.04 -8.56
CA TRP A 87 14.37 -6.34 -8.07
C TRP A 87 13.24 -7.06 -7.30
N GLY A 88 13.26 -8.40 -7.37
CA GLY A 88 12.30 -9.27 -6.72
C GLY A 88 11.64 -10.20 -7.73
N LEU A 89 10.79 -11.11 -7.25
CA LEU A 89 10.17 -12.12 -8.13
C LEU A 89 9.31 -11.49 -9.25
N ILE A 90 8.52 -10.46 -8.94
CA ILE A 90 7.65 -9.82 -9.94
C ILE A 90 8.49 -9.09 -11.01
N PRO A 91 9.43 -8.18 -10.66
CA PRO A 91 10.32 -7.59 -11.65
C PRO A 91 11.09 -8.63 -12.46
N TYR A 92 11.61 -9.69 -11.82
CA TYR A 92 12.32 -10.77 -12.49
C TYR A 92 11.46 -11.47 -13.56
N ILE A 93 10.21 -11.83 -13.23
CA ILE A 93 9.28 -12.43 -14.20
C ILE A 93 9.06 -11.48 -15.38
N ARG A 94 8.87 -10.19 -15.09
CA ARG A 94 8.58 -9.17 -16.12
C ARG A 94 9.77 -8.85 -17.02
N ASP A 95 10.98 -9.08 -16.55
CA ASP A 95 12.22 -8.87 -17.30
C ASP A 95 12.60 -10.08 -18.18
N THR A 96 11.89 -11.20 -18.06
CA THR A 96 12.12 -12.35 -18.94
C THR A 96 11.66 -12.06 -20.37
N GLN A 97 12.42 -12.54 -21.36
CA GLN A 97 12.05 -12.38 -22.78
C GLN A 97 10.65 -12.95 -23.09
N ILE A 98 10.27 -14.06 -22.45
CA ILE A 98 8.94 -14.67 -22.61
C ILE A 98 7.84 -13.70 -22.20
N TRP A 99 8.01 -13.01 -21.06
CA TRP A 99 7.03 -12.03 -20.59
C TRP A 99 6.99 -10.80 -21.50
N ILE A 100 8.16 -10.27 -21.87
CA ILE A 100 8.29 -9.09 -22.75
C ILE A 100 7.61 -9.37 -24.11
N ASP A 101 7.89 -10.52 -24.72
CA ASP A 101 7.29 -10.92 -26.00
C ASP A 101 5.77 -11.10 -25.86
N TRP A 102 5.31 -11.74 -24.78
CA TRP A 102 3.87 -11.92 -24.53
C TRP A 102 3.15 -10.58 -24.30
N GLU A 103 3.71 -9.68 -23.47
CA GLU A 103 3.13 -8.38 -23.15
C GLU A 103 3.04 -7.50 -24.40
N THR A 104 4.11 -7.47 -25.21
CA THR A 104 4.19 -6.66 -26.45
C THR A 104 3.21 -7.14 -27.52
N ASN A 105 2.94 -8.45 -27.59
CA ASN A 105 2.02 -9.03 -28.57
C ASN A 105 0.57 -9.13 -28.07
N SER A 106 0.29 -8.77 -26.82
CA SER A 106 -1.04 -8.82 -26.22
C SER A 106 -1.80 -7.50 -26.41
N SER A 107 -3.14 -7.56 -26.42
CA SER A 107 -3.94 -6.34 -26.32
C SER A 107 -3.74 -5.69 -24.94
N TRP A 108 -3.95 -4.38 -24.85
CA TRP A 108 -3.84 -3.65 -23.59
C TRP A 108 -4.66 -4.30 -22.46
N ILE A 109 -5.87 -4.78 -22.77
CA ILE A 109 -6.74 -5.47 -21.80
C ILE A 109 -6.05 -6.71 -21.22
N VAL A 110 -5.52 -7.58 -22.09
CA VAL A 110 -4.93 -8.86 -21.69
C VAL A 110 -3.62 -8.63 -20.93
N ALA A 111 -2.76 -7.75 -21.44
CA ALA A 111 -1.51 -7.36 -20.80
C ALA A 111 -1.77 -6.78 -19.39
N SER A 112 -2.68 -5.80 -19.29
CA SER A 112 -3.01 -5.14 -18.02
C SER A 112 -3.59 -6.11 -16.99
N LEU A 113 -4.51 -6.99 -17.39
CA LEU A 113 -5.05 -8.01 -16.50
C LEU A 113 -3.96 -8.98 -16.01
N GLY A 114 -3.03 -9.38 -16.87
CA GLY A 114 -1.90 -10.22 -16.47
C GLY A 114 -0.96 -9.53 -15.49
N ILE A 115 -0.60 -8.28 -15.74
CA ILE A 115 0.24 -7.47 -14.83
C ILE A 115 -0.43 -7.32 -13.46
N HIS A 116 -1.71 -6.95 -13.43
CA HIS A 116 -2.41 -6.74 -12.16
C HIS A 116 -2.71 -8.06 -11.42
N SER A 117 -2.87 -9.16 -12.14
CA SER A 117 -2.94 -10.50 -11.54
C SER A 117 -1.60 -10.90 -10.91
N LEU A 118 -0.49 -10.66 -11.60
CA LEU A 118 0.84 -10.90 -11.05
C LEU A 118 1.11 -10.02 -9.82
N ARG A 119 0.65 -8.76 -9.86
CA ARG A 119 0.75 -7.85 -8.71
C ARG A 119 -0.07 -8.28 -7.50
N LEU A 120 -1.11 -9.11 -7.64
CA LEU A 120 -1.88 -9.65 -6.50
C LEU A 120 -1.16 -10.75 -5.70
N VAL A 121 -0.07 -11.32 -6.24
CA VAL A 121 0.68 -12.40 -5.59
C VAL A 121 1.12 -12.08 -4.16
N PRO A 122 1.64 -10.88 -3.82
CA PRO A 122 2.01 -10.53 -2.44
C PRO A 122 0.83 -10.59 -1.47
N ALA A 123 -0.35 -10.08 -1.87
CA ALA A 123 -1.56 -10.19 -1.06
C ALA A 123 -1.91 -11.66 -0.79
N VAL A 124 -1.79 -12.54 -1.79
CA VAL A 124 -2.05 -13.98 -1.60
C VAL A 124 -1.07 -14.60 -0.60
N PHE A 125 0.23 -14.34 -0.74
CA PHE A 125 1.25 -14.87 0.18
C PHE A 125 1.05 -14.35 1.61
N ILE A 126 0.74 -13.06 1.78
CA ILE A 126 0.45 -12.46 3.09
C ILE A 126 -0.82 -13.07 3.69
N LEU A 127 -1.88 -13.22 2.90
CA LEU A 127 -3.13 -13.82 3.35
C LEU A 127 -2.91 -15.25 3.84
N ILE A 128 -2.23 -16.08 3.05
CA ILE A 128 -1.88 -17.46 3.45
C ILE A 128 -1.07 -17.43 4.73
N THR A 129 -0.04 -16.58 4.83
CA THR A 129 0.82 -16.44 6.02
C THR A 129 0.01 -16.12 7.27
N LEU A 130 -0.94 -15.18 7.19
CA LEU A 130 -1.79 -14.83 8.31
C LEU A 130 -2.73 -15.99 8.69
N LEU A 131 -3.35 -16.64 7.71
CA LEU A 131 -4.26 -17.76 7.95
C LEU A 131 -3.56 -18.97 8.58
N ILE A 132 -2.36 -19.36 8.11
CA ILE A 132 -1.61 -20.49 8.69
C ILE A 132 -1.15 -20.22 10.12
N THR A 133 -1.05 -18.95 10.53
CA THR A 133 -0.74 -18.56 11.92
C THR A 133 -1.97 -18.57 12.83
N GLY A 134 -3.12 -19.05 12.33
CA GLY A 134 -4.37 -19.17 13.08
C GLY A 134 -5.19 -17.89 13.14
N LYS A 135 -4.77 -16.81 12.46
CA LYS A 135 -5.54 -15.56 12.39
C LYS A 135 -6.75 -15.74 11.48
N LYS A 136 -7.84 -15.06 11.84
CA LYS A 136 -9.07 -14.99 11.06
C LYS A 136 -9.10 -13.66 10.29
N PRO A 137 -9.86 -13.55 9.19
CA PRO A 137 -9.98 -12.31 8.42
C PRO A 137 -10.26 -11.05 9.24
N ARG A 138 -11.06 -11.17 10.31
CA ARG A 138 -11.34 -10.06 11.25
C ARG A 138 -10.10 -9.54 12.00
N ASP A 139 -9.12 -10.40 12.26
CA ASP A 139 -7.91 -10.08 13.04
C ASP A 139 -6.94 -9.21 12.23
N PHE A 140 -7.15 -9.14 10.92
CA PHE A 140 -6.36 -8.32 10.00
C PHE A 140 -7.26 -7.46 9.09
N TYR A 141 -8.42 -7.07 9.63
CA TYR A 141 -9.38 -6.13 9.03
C TYR A 141 -10.00 -6.56 7.70
N LEU A 142 -9.79 -7.80 7.22
CA LEU A 142 -10.35 -8.30 5.97
C LEU A 142 -11.82 -8.77 6.14
N VAL A 143 -12.65 -7.87 6.66
CA VAL A 143 -14.10 -8.01 6.84
C VAL A 143 -14.74 -6.66 6.55
N VAL A 144 -16.06 -6.58 6.37
CA VAL A 144 -16.74 -5.30 6.11
C VAL A 144 -16.56 -4.30 7.27
N GLY A 145 -16.61 -4.79 8.52
CA GLY A 145 -16.57 -3.95 9.72
C GLY A 145 -17.87 -3.18 9.96
N ASP A 146 -17.83 -2.22 10.88
CA ASP A 146 -18.91 -1.26 11.12
C ASP A 146 -18.73 -0.03 10.22
N ILE A 147 -19.39 -0.07 9.05
CA ILE A 147 -19.35 1.03 8.09
C ILE A 147 -19.99 2.32 8.61
N ARG A 148 -20.72 2.29 9.73
CA ARG A 148 -21.40 3.43 10.35
C ARG A 148 -20.71 3.92 11.63
N ALA A 149 -19.52 3.39 11.93
CA ALA A 149 -18.72 3.82 13.06
C ALA A 149 -18.46 5.33 13.04
N GLN A 150 -18.09 5.89 14.19
CA GLN A 150 -17.76 7.30 14.33
C GLN A 150 -16.29 7.54 14.00
N VAL A 151 -16.02 8.63 13.29
CA VAL A 151 -14.67 9.16 13.08
C VAL A 151 -14.24 9.89 14.33
N GLU A 152 -13.11 9.48 14.91
CA GLU A 152 -12.54 10.20 16.04
C GLU A 152 -12.05 11.59 15.58
N PRO A 153 -12.40 12.69 16.28
CA PRO A 153 -11.98 14.05 15.92
C PRO A 153 -10.47 14.19 15.85
N THR A 154 -9.96 14.85 14.82
CA THR A 154 -8.54 15.21 14.75
C THR A 154 -8.36 16.59 14.11
N ILE A 155 -7.30 17.29 14.54
CA ILE A 155 -6.92 18.59 14.00
C ILE A 155 -6.50 18.46 12.52
N ILE A 156 -5.90 17.32 12.13
CA ILE A 156 -5.39 17.07 10.77
C ILE A 156 -6.50 17.23 9.71
N ILE A 157 -7.72 16.79 10.03
CA ILE A 157 -8.89 16.91 9.14
C ILE A 157 -9.86 18.03 9.55
N GLY A 158 -9.44 18.90 10.47
CA GLY A 158 -10.25 20.03 10.95
C GLY A 158 -11.52 19.64 11.73
N MET A 159 -11.61 18.39 12.21
CA MET A 159 -12.80 17.91 12.93
C MET A 159 -12.71 18.21 14.43
N LYS A 160 -13.72 18.93 14.95
CA LYS A 160 -13.85 19.25 16.39
C LYS A 160 -14.77 18.30 17.16
N LYS A 161 -15.69 17.63 16.48
CA LYS A 161 -16.68 16.70 17.06
C LYS A 161 -16.73 15.42 16.24
N PRO A 162 -17.05 14.26 16.86
CA PRO A 162 -17.21 13.01 16.13
C PRO A 162 -18.34 13.14 15.11
N ASP A 163 -18.19 12.46 13.98
CA ASP A 163 -19.22 12.32 12.95
C ASP A 163 -19.11 10.92 12.32
N SER A 164 -20.07 10.52 11.52
CA SER A 164 -20.14 9.17 10.96
C SER A 164 -19.17 8.95 9.80
N TRP A 165 -18.58 7.76 9.71
CA TRP A 165 -17.74 7.33 8.58
C TRP A 165 -18.42 7.45 7.21
N PRO A 166 -19.73 7.18 7.03
CA PRO A 166 -20.40 7.43 5.76
C PRO A 166 -20.29 8.87 5.30
N LYS A 167 -20.44 9.85 6.19
CA LYS A 167 -20.33 11.26 5.82
C LYS A 167 -18.88 11.65 5.54
N ILE A 168 -17.99 11.41 6.51
CA ILE A 168 -16.59 11.86 6.42
C ILE A 168 -15.82 11.08 5.36
N GLY A 169 -16.02 9.76 5.31
CA GLY A 169 -15.42 8.87 4.31
C GLY A 169 -15.82 9.25 2.89
N LEU A 170 -17.11 9.52 2.61
CA LEU A 170 -17.54 9.97 1.28
C LEU A 170 -17.00 11.35 0.90
N ILE A 171 -16.94 12.30 1.84
CA ILE A 171 -16.34 13.62 1.58
C ILE A 171 -14.88 13.47 1.16
N PHE A 172 -14.07 12.73 1.93
CA PHE A 172 -12.66 12.54 1.61
C PHE A 172 -12.44 11.67 0.37
N ALA A 173 -13.24 10.62 0.16
CA ALA A 173 -13.20 9.84 -1.08
C ALA A 173 -13.49 10.73 -2.30
N GLY A 174 -14.48 11.63 -2.20
CA GLY A 174 -14.78 12.62 -3.23
C GLY A 174 -13.62 13.60 -3.47
N ILE A 175 -13.02 14.14 -2.39
CA ILE A 175 -11.86 15.05 -2.47
C ILE A 175 -10.68 14.36 -3.17
N PHE A 176 -10.33 13.14 -2.76
CA PHE A 176 -9.22 12.41 -3.37
C PHE A 176 -9.50 12.09 -4.84
N THR A 177 -10.71 11.61 -5.15
CA THR A 177 -11.11 11.30 -6.53
C THR A 177 -11.08 12.54 -7.43
N LEU A 178 -11.63 13.66 -6.96
CA LEU A 178 -11.66 14.91 -7.71
C LEU A 178 -10.25 15.49 -7.87
N GLY A 179 -9.42 15.45 -6.82
CA GLY A 179 -8.02 15.85 -6.88
C GLY A 179 -7.24 15.06 -7.93
N THR A 180 -7.40 13.72 -7.92
CA THR A 180 -6.79 12.83 -8.92
C THR A 180 -7.31 13.08 -10.33
N LEU A 181 -8.60 13.37 -10.50
CA LEU A 181 -9.19 13.73 -11.79
C LEU A 181 -8.60 15.03 -12.33
N ILE A 182 -8.57 16.09 -11.52
CA ILE A 182 -8.00 17.38 -11.92
C ILE A 182 -6.52 17.21 -12.29
N PHE A 183 -5.75 16.51 -11.46
CA PHE A 183 -4.35 16.20 -11.73
C PHE A 183 -4.18 15.44 -13.06
N SER A 184 -4.98 14.39 -13.29
CA SER A 184 -4.90 13.56 -14.48
C SER A 184 -5.26 14.34 -15.76
N ILE A 185 -6.26 15.22 -15.71
CA ILE A 185 -6.63 16.10 -16.83
C ILE A 185 -5.49 17.07 -17.17
N ILE A 186 -4.84 17.65 -16.15
CA ILE A 186 -3.77 18.63 -16.33
C ILE A 186 -2.50 17.97 -16.90
N VAL A 187 -2.14 16.80 -16.38
CA VAL A 187 -0.87 16.14 -16.71
C VAL A 187 -0.98 15.27 -17.97
N ASN A 188 -2.12 14.59 -18.18
CA ASN A 188 -2.34 13.65 -19.28
C ASN A 188 -3.71 13.89 -19.95
N PRO A 189 -3.91 15.02 -20.64
CA PRO A 189 -5.18 15.31 -21.29
C PRO A 189 -5.49 14.27 -22.38
N ILE A 190 -6.67 13.65 -22.31
CA ILE A 190 -7.12 12.64 -23.29
C ILE A 190 -7.79 13.32 -24.49
N PRO A 191 -7.23 13.23 -25.72
CA PRO A 191 -7.89 13.73 -26.91
C PRO A 191 -9.21 13.01 -27.19
N TRP A 192 -10.20 13.73 -27.74
CA TRP A 192 -11.53 13.16 -28.05
C TRP A 192 -11.47 11.94 -28.99
N VAL A 193 -10.49 11.89 -29.89
CA VAL A 193 -10.29 10.76 -30.79
C VAL A 193 -9.92 9.49 -30.01
N GLN A 194 -8.97 9.57 -29.08
CA GLN A 194 -8.57 8.44 -28.24
C GLN A 194 -9.73 7.96 -27.36
N PHE A 195 -10.49 8.90 -26.78
CA PHE A 195 -11.67 8.56 -26.00
C PHE A 195 -12.67 7.70 -26.80
N ARG A 196 -13.00 8.10 -28.04
CA ARG A 196 -13.93 7.34 -28.89
C ARG A 196 -13.41 5.97 -29.30
N THR A 197 -12.09 5.81 -29.42
CA THR A 197 -11.48 4.52 -29.76
C THR A 197 -11.46 3.57 -28.56
N ASN A 198 -11.18 4.08 -27.36
CA ASN A 198 -10.82 3.26 -26.20
C ASN A 198 -11.86 3.21 -25.07
N TRP A 199 -13.02 3.86 -25.19
CA TRP A 199 -14.02 3.90 -24.11
C TRP A 199 -14.50 2.51 -23.65
N LEU A 200 -14.44 1.49 -24.53
CA LEU A 200 -14.77 0.11 -24.19
C LEU A 200 -13.76 -0.56 -23.23
N TYR A 201 -12.61 0.07 -22.97
CA TYR A 201 -11.62 -0.43 -22.01
C TYR A 201 -11.93 -0.01 -20.56
N LEU A 202 -12.85 0.94 -20.37
CA LEU A 202 -13.23 1.45 -19.03
C LEU A 202 -13.72 0.37 -18.06
N PRO A 203 -14.52 -0.65 -18.46
CA PRO A 203 -14.88 -1.74 -17.54
C PRO A 203 -13.67 -2.52 -17.01
N VAL A 204 -12.65 -2.71 -17.85
CA VAL A 204 -11.40 -3.38 -17.47
C VAL A 204 -10.58 -2.47 -16.55
N ALA A 205 -10.53 -1.17 -16.83
CA ALA A 205 -9.90 -0.19 -15.95
C ALA A 205 -10.50 -0.18 -14.53
N ILE A 206 -11.83 -0.28 -14.42
CA ILE A 206 -12.53 -0.38 -13.13
C ILE A 206 -12.15 -1.67 -12.39
N LEU A 207 -12.08 -2.80 -13.10
CA LEU A 207 -11.64 -4.06 -12.49
C LEU A 207 -10.20 -3.97 -11.99
N ILE A 208 -9.30 -3.41 -12.80
CA ILE A 208 -7.90 -3.20 -12.42
C ILE A 208 -7.79 -2.28 -11.20
N ALA A 209 -8.56 -1.19 -11.16
CA ALA A 209 -8.62 -0.30 -10.00
C ALA A 209 -9.04 -1.05 -8.73
N ALA A 210 -10.05 -1.91 -8.83
CA ALA A 210 -10.50 -2.73 -7.72
C ALA A 210 -9.40 -3.70 -7.22
N MET A 211 -8.69 -4.35 -8.15
CA MET A 211 -7.57 -5.25 -7.85
C MET A 211 -6.40 -4.50 -7.20
N ASN A 212 -6.03 -3.33 -7.74
CA ASN A 212 -4.93 -2.52 -7.24
C ASN A 212 -5.22 -2.00 -5.83
N ALA A 213 -6.37 -1.35 -5.63
CA ALA A 213 -6.80 -0.85 -4.33
C ALA A 213 -6.88 -1.96 -3.29
N PHE A 214 -7.43 -3.13 -3.64
CA PHE A 214 -7.43 -4.29 -2.74
C PHE A 214 -6.02 -4.69 -2.35
N ASN A 215 -5.13 -4.87 -3.32
CA ASN A 215 -3.79 -5.37 -3.11
C ASN A 215 -2.95 -4.42 -2.26
N GLU A 216 -2.99 -3.13 -2.56
CA GLU A 216 -2.22 -2.12 -1.83
C GLU A 216 -2.77 -1.88 -0.43
N GLU A 217 -4.09 -1.86 -0.25
CA GLU A 217 -4.69 -1.69 1.07
C GLU A 217 -4.52 -2.93 1.94
N PHE A 218 -4.64 -4.13 1.38
CA PHE A 218 -4.42 -5.35 2.14
C PHE A 218 -2.95 -5.50 2.52
N SER A 219 -2.05 -5.44 1.54
CA SER A 219 -0.65 -5.81 1.71
C SER A 219 0.18 -4.74 2.43
N LEU A 220 -0.11 -3.45 2.22
CA LEU A 220 0.66 -2.34 2.81
C LEU A 220 0.00 -1.73 4.04
N ARG A 221 -1.30 -1.94 4.26
CA ARG A 221 -2.03 -1.38 5.41
C ARG A 221 -2.63 -2.45 6.28
N ALA A 222 -3.72 -3.09 5.88
CA ALA A 222 -4.51 -3.95 6.75
C ALA A 222 -3.68 -5.04 7.44
N ALA A 223 -2.88 -5.77 6.66
CA ALA A 223 -2.01 -6.80 7.20
C ALA A 223 -0.90 -6.22 8.11
N PRO A 224 -0.03 -5.28 7.69
CA PRO A 224 0.96 -4.67 8.57
C PRO A 224 0.38 -3.99 9.82
N LEU A 225 -0.68 -3.19 9.65
CA LEU A 225 -1.32 -2.41 10.71
C LEU A 225 -1.86 -3.33 11.81
N SER A 226 -2.46 -4.46 11.43
CA SER A 226 -2.97 -5.45 12.40
C SER A 226 -1.88 -6.14 13.22
N GLN A 227 -0.63 -6.18 12.74
CA GLN A 227 0.48 -6.73 13.52
C GLN A 227 1.11 -5.67 14.44
N LEU A 228 1.02 -4.40 14.06
CA LEU A 228 1.62 -3.29 14.82
C LEU A 228 0.67 -2.72 15.88
N PHE A 229 -0.65 -2.71 15.64
CA PHE A 229 -1.60 -1.95 16.46
C PHE A 229 -1.56 -2.30 17.95
N ASP A 230 -1.63 -3.58 18.31
CA ASP A 230 -1.61 -4.01 19.71
C ASP A 230 -0.20 -3.86 20.35
N THR A 231 0.83 -3.80 19.52
CA THR A 231 2.24 -3.74 19.97
C THR A 231 2.72 -2.31 20.17
N LEU A 232 2.38 -1.41 19.24
CA LEU A 232 2.89 -0.03 19.17
C LEU A 232 1.81 1.03 19.40
N GLY A 233 0.54 0.62 19.49
CA GLY A 233 -0.59 1.52 19.59
C GLY A 233 -0.95 2.22 18.28
N LYS A 234 -2.07 2.95 18.30
CA LYS A 234 -2.66 3.62 17.13
C LYS A 234 -1.68 4.53 16.39
N THR A 235 -1.04 5.46 17.10
CA THR A 235 -0.24 6.52 16.48
C THR A 235 0.97 5.98 15.72
N GLN A 236 1.79 5.15 16.36
CA GLN A 236 3.01 4.62 15.73
C GLN A 236 2.68 3.68 14.58
N SER A 237 1.66 2.82 14.75
CA SER A 237 1.25 1.88 13.70
C SER A 237 0.71 2.58 12.47
N LEU A 238 -0.08 3.65 12.65
CA LEU A 238 -0.53 4.50 11.54
C LEU A 238 0.64 5.20 10.87
N LEU A 239 1.55 5.83 11.62
CA LEU A 239 2.68 6.55 11.04
C LEU A 239 3.58 5.63 10.21
N ILE A 240 3.95 4.46 10.74
CA ILE A 240 4.82 3.50 10.04
C ILE A 240 4.18 3.06 8.72
N THR A 241 2.93 2.62 8.74
CA THR A 241 2.25 2.10 7.53
C THR A 241 1.95 3.20 6.50
N SER A 242 1.62 4.40 6.97
CA SER A 242 1.32 5.55 6.10
C SER A 242 2.57 6.10 5.43
N ILE A 243 3.67 6.23 6.17
CA ILE A 243 4.95 6.69 5.62
C ILE A 243 5.53 5.65 4.67
N PHE A 244 5.41 4.36 5.00
CA PHE A 244 5.82 3.29 4.09
C PHE A 244 5.09 3.38 2.74
N PHE A 245 3.77 3.58 2.79
CA PHE A 245 2.96 3.80 1.59
C PHE A 245 3.37 5.06 0.82
N GLY A 246 3.60 6.17 1.54
CA GLY A 246 4.07 7.43 0.98
C GLY A 246 5.40 7.29 0.25
N ILE A 247 6.41 6.68 0.88
CA ILE A 247 7.73 6.44 0.25
C ILE A 247 7.59 5.66 -1.06
N GLY A 248 6.71 4.65 -1.07
CA GLY A 248 6.41 3.87 -2.29
C GLY A 248 5.85 4.71 -3.46
N HIS A 249 5.37 5.92 -3.21
CA HIS A 249 4.83 6.82 -4.24
C HIS A 249 5.85 7.80 -4.81
N PHE A 250 7.12 7.77 -4.39
CA PHE A 250 8.11 8.71 -4.91
C PHE A 250 8.25 8.66 -6.45
N TYR A 251 8.21 7.46 -7.05
CA TYR A 251 8.15 7.27 -8.51
C TYR A 251 6.75 6.89 -9.02
N GLY A 252 5.72 7.02 -8.17
CA GLY A 252 4.34 6.66 -8.46
C GLY A 252 3.49 7.86 -8.90
N VAL A 253 2.17 7.77 -8.73
CA VAL A 253 1.24 8.86 -9.01
C VAL A 253 0.45 9.20 -7.74
N PRO A 254 0.55 10.43 -7.21
CA PRO A 254 1.46 11.53 -7.59
C PRO A 254 2.94 11.22 -7.26
N ASN A 255 3.89 11.78 -8.01
CA ASN A 255 5.32 11.53 -7.86
C ASN A 255 6.06 12.56 -6.97
N GLY A 256 7.32 12.25 -6.67
CA GLY A 256 8.27 13.09 -5.94
C GLY A 256 7.91 13.26 -4.47
N VAL A 257 8.52 14.28 -3.84
CA VAL A 257 8.31 14.60 -2.42
C VAL A 257 6.85 14.97 -2.14
N VAL A 258 6.20 15.70 -3.06
CA VAL A 258 4.76 16.02 -2.95
C VAL A 258 3.93 14.74 -2.99
N GLY A 259 4.30 13.79 -3.86
CA GLY A 259 3.73 12.44 -3.92
C GLY A 259 3.80 11.73 -2.57
N ILE A 260 4.98 11.70 -1.96
CA ILE A 260 5.17 11.10 -0.62
C ILE A 260 4.21 11.73 0.40
N LEU A 261 4.12 13.07 0.45
CA LEU A 261 3.30 13.76 1.45
C LEU A 261 1.80 13.49 1.27
N LEU A 262 1.31 13.59 0.03
CA LEU A 262 -0.10 13.35 -0.29
C LEU A 262 -0.49 11.89 -0.03
N SER A 263 0.33 10.95 -0.50
CA SER A 263 0.10 9.52 -0.27
C SER A 263 0.24 9.14 1.20
N THR A 264 1.15 9.75 1.96
CA THR A 264 1.23 9.56 3.42
C THR A 264 -0.05 10.02 4.11
N PHE A 265 -0.59 11.18 3.72
CA PHE A 265 -1.86 11.65 4.28
C PHE A 265 -3.04 10.74 3.93
N LEU A 266 -3.14 10.32 2.66
CA LEU A 266 -4.14 9.36 2.20
C LEU A 266 -4.03 8.04 2.98
N GLY A 267 -2.83 7.48 3.09
CA GLY A 267 -2.54 6.26 3.84
C GLY A 267 -2.91 6.38 5.32
N TRP A 268 -2.66 7.53 5.94
CA TRP A 268 -3.07 7.79 7.32
C TRP A 268 -4.59 7.81 7.48
N PHE A 269 -5.30 8.49 6.58
CA PHE A 269 -6.76 8.58 6.63
C PHE A 269 -7.40 7.20 6.39
N ILE A 270 -6.90 6.44 5.42
CA ILE A 270 -7.34 5.08 5.14
C ILE A 270 -7.03 4.14 6.33
N GLY A 271 -5.81 4.18 6.87
CA GLY A 271 -5.44 3.37 8.03
C GLY A 271 -6.32 3.66 9.25
N LYS A 272 -6.67 4.94 9.45
CA LYS A 272 -7.62 5.36 10.49
C LYS A 272 -8.99 4.71 10.27
N SER A 273 -9.45 4.58 9.02
CA SER A 273 -10.70 3.88 8.69
C SER A 273 -10.69 2.40 9.09
N LEU A 274 -9.58 1.69 8.85
CA LEU A 274 -9.43 0.29 9.26
C LEU A 274 -9.58 0.13 10.79
N ILE A 275 -8.91 1.01 11.55
CA ILE A 275 -8.89 0.94 13.02
C ILE A 275 -10.26 1.26 13.61
N GLU A 276 -10.94 2.28 13.08
CA GLU A 276 -12.17 2.81 13.64
C GLU A 276 -13.41 2.02 13.23
N THR A 277 -13.42 1.50 12.00
CA THR A 277 -14.52 0.67 11.49
C THR A 277 -14.29 -0.83 11.75
N LYS A 278 -13.07 -1.22 12.13
CA LYS A 278 -12.64 -2.62 12.29
C LYS A 278 -12.88 -3.44 11.01
N GLY A 279 -12.76 -2.83 9.84
CA GLY A 279 -13.00 -3.48 8.56
C GLY A 279 -12.39 -2.77 7.36
N PHE A 280 -12.41 -3.46 6.22
CA PHE A 280 -11.74 -3.12 4.98
C PHE A 280 -12.54 -2.19 4.08
N PHE A 281 -13.86 -2.11 4.26
CA PHE A 281 -14.76 -1.50 3.29
C PHE A 281 -14.37 -0.05 2.95
N TRP A 282 -14.20 0.80 3.97
CA TRP A 282 -13.84 2.20 3.76
C TRP A 282 -12.43 2.35 3.19
N ALA A 283 -11.48 1.55 3.68
CA ALA A 283 -10.11 1.57 3.17
C ALA A 283 -10.06 1.28 1.67
N TRP A 284 -10.74 0.21 1.25
CA TRP A 284 -10.85 -0.15 -0.16
C TRP A 284 -11.58 0.91 -0.97
N LEU A 285 -12.76 1.37 -0.52
CA LEU A 285 -13.58 2.31 -1.29
C LEU A 285 -12.86 3.66 -1.49
N ILE A 286 -12.21 4.18 -0.46
CA ILE A 286 -11.51 5.47 -0.50
C ILE A 286 -10.33 5.43 -1.47
N HIS A 287 -9.62 4.29 -1.58
CA HIS A 287 -8.52 4.11 -2.54
C HIS A 287 -9.04 3.79 -3.95
N PHE A 288 -10.03 2.91 -4.05
CA PHE A 288 -10.60 2.44 -5.30
C PHE A 288 -11.08 3.58 -6.21
N LEU A 289 -11.73 4.60 -5.66
CA LEU A 289 -12.30 5.67 -6.48
C LEU A 289 -11.24 6.55 -7.20
N PRO A 290 -10.17 7.02 -6.54
CA PRO A 290 -9.02 7.59 -7.21
C PRO A 290 -8.39 6.65 -8.27
N ASP A 291 -8.26 5.37 -7.95
CA ASP A 291 -7.68 4.39 -8.88
C ASP A 291 -8.53 4.22 -10.14
N VAL A 292 -9.87 4.25 -10.02
CA VAL A 292 -10.76 4.23 -11.20
C VAL A 292 -10.40 5.36 -12.16
N ILE A 293 -10.06 6.54 -11.66
CA ILE A 293 -9.62 7.66 -12.50
C ILE A 293 -8.27 7.35 -13.14
N ILE A 294 -7.27 6.96 -12.36
CA ILE A 294 -5.91 6.69 -12.86
C ILE A 294 -5.94 5.62 -13.96
N PHE A 295 -6.57 4.48 -13.69
CA PHE A 295 -6.63 3.37 -14.65
C PHE A 295 -7.53 3.69 -15.84
N SER A 296 -8.55 4.54 -15.69
CA SER A 296 -9.32 5.01 -16.85
C SER A 296 -8.47 5.86 -17.78
N PHE A 297 -7.60 6.72 -17.26
CA PHE A 297 -6.68 7.51 -18.09
C PHE A 297 -5.63 6.64 -18.79
N TYR A 298 -5.13 5.59 -18.12
CA TYR A 298 -4.26 4.60 -18.77
C TYR A 298 -4.98 3.82 -19.86
N ALA A 299 -6.22 3.41 -19.61
CA ALA A 299 -7.03 2.69 -20.60
C ALA A 299 -7.35 3.55 -21.82
N LEU A 300 -7.72 4.81 -21.60
CA LEU A 300 -8.09 5.71 -22.69
C LEU A 300 -6.88 6.15 -23.53
N SER A 301 -5.69 6.18 -22.94
CA SER A 301 -4.42 6.49 -23.64
C SER A 301 -3.79 5.30 -24.38
N ALA A 302 -4.34 4.09 -24.22
CA ALA A 302 -3.77 2.85 -24.74
C ALA A 302 -3.84 2.70 -26.27
#